data_AF-A0A1B6JL18-F1
#
_entry.id   AF-A0A1B6JL18-F1
#
_cell.length_a   1.000
_cell.length_b   1.000
_cell.length_c   1.000
_cell.angle_alpha   90.00
_cell.angle_beta   90.00
_cell.angle_gamma   90.00
#
_symmetry.space_group_name_H-M   'P 1'
#
loop_
_entity.id
_entity.type
_entity.pdbx_description
1 polymer ?
#
loop_
_entity_poly.entity_id
_entity_poly.type
_entity_poly.pdbx_seq_one_letter_code
_entity_poly.pdbx_strand_id
1 'polypeptide(L)'
;GRVPVTTDFDLTVKTINPMGGFPHYGNIKNDYIMIKGAVTGPSKRVVTLRKTLSPKPAKEEISLKFIDTSSKIGKGRFQTSEEKRAFYGISKPEAVEDY
;
A
#
# COMPACT_ATOMS: atom_id res chain seq x y z
N GLY A 1 -8.88 -1.91 -4.27
CA GLY A 1 -8.08 -1.33 -3.17
C GLY A 1 -8.90 -0.71 -2.05
N ARG A 2 -10.25 -0.84 -2.06
CA ARG A 2 -11.09 -0.51 -0.90
C ARG A 2 -11.18 -1.64 0.12
N VAL A 3 -11.00 -2.88 -0.32
CA VAL A 3 -10.95 -4.05 0.57
C VAL A 3 -9.68 -3.96 1.41
N PRO A 4 -9.77 -4.19 2.73
CA PRO A 4 -8.60 -4.27 3.59
C PRO A 4 -7.71 -5.43 3.16
N VAL A 5 -6.41 -5.21 3.30
CA VAL A 5 -5.35 -6.17 3.05
C VAL A 5 -4.77 -6.53 4.42
N THR A 6 -4.94 -7.78 4.79
CA THR A 6 -4.35 -8.38 5.99
C THR A 6 -3.57 -9.62 5.58
N THR A 7 -2.57 -10.00 6.37
CA THR A 7 -1.85 -11.27 6.17
C THR A 7 -1.94 -12.09 7.45
N ASP A 8 -1.67 -13.39 7.38
CA ASP A 8 -1.75 -14.27 8.56
C ASP A 8 -0.82 -13.84 9.70
N PHE A 9 0.27 -13.13 9.37
CA PHE A 9 1.27 -12.64 10.32
C PHE A 9 1.07 -11.17 10.72
N ASP A 10 0.28 -10.41 9.97
CA ASP A 10 0.02 -8.99 10.19
C ASP A 10 -1.49 -8.74 10.20
N LEU A 11 -2.02 -8.64 11.41
CA LEU A 11 -3.45 -8.44 11.69
C LEU A 11 -3.88 -6.97 11.55
N THR A 12 -2.96 -6.05 11.23
CA THR A 12 -3.31 -4.64 11.05
C THR A 12 -4.24 -4.48 9.84
N VAL A 13 -5.44 -3.96 10.07
CA VAL A 13 -6.44 -3.74 9.01
C VAL A 13 -6.07 -2.48 8.26
N LYS A 14 -5.42 -2.64 7.10
CA LYS A 14 -4.96 -1.52 6.26
C LYS A 14 -5.26 -1.77 4.79
N THR A 15 -5.31 -0.73 3.98
CA THR A 15 -5.50 -0.89 2.52
C THR A 15 -4.14 -0.95 1.81
N ILE A 16 -4.10 -1.40 0.56
CA ILE A 16 -2.88 -1.38 -0.26
C ILE A 16 -2.33 0.03 -0.50
N ASN A 17 -3.16 1.06 -0.32
CA ASN A 17 -2.77 2.43 -0.58
C ASN A 17 -1.86 2.93 0.56
N PRO A 18 -0.65 3.42 0.26
CA PRO A 18 0.20 4.00 1.28
C PRO A 18 -0.44 5.26 1.84
N MET A 19 -0.03 5.67 3.03
CA MET A 19 -0.46 6.93 3.62
C MET A 19 -0.17 8.11 2.67
N GLY A 20 -1.20 8.89 2.33
CA GLY A 20 -1.10 9.97 1.34
C GLY A 20 -1.25 9.54 -0.13
N GLY A 21 -1.45 8.24 -0.39
CA GLY A 21 -1.63 7.69 -1.74
C GLY A 21 -0.32 7.43 -2.49
N PHE A 22 -0.42 6.75 -3.63
CA PHE A 22 0.75 6.50 -4.47
C PHE A 22 1.23 7.81 -5.12
N PRO A 23 2.52 8.18 -5.00
CA PRO A 23 3.06 9.39 -5.62
C PRO A 23 2.75 9.44 -7.11
N HIS A 24 2.26 10.60 -7.57
CA HIS A 24 1.85 10.85 -8.95
C HIS A 24 0.76 9.96 -9.54
N TYR A 25 0.17 9.04 -8.76
CA TYR A 25 -0.94 8.19 -9.16
C TYR A 25 -2.24 8.51 -8.40
N GLY A 26 -2.18 8.46 -7.07
CA GLY A 26 -3.33 8.58 -6.17
C GLY A 26 -3.73 7.26 -5.52
N ASN A 27 -5.00 7.08 -5.20
CA ASN A 27 -5.52 5.89 -4.52
C ASN A 27 -6.09 4.87 -5.50
N ILE A 28 -5.67 3.61 -5.35
CA ILE A 28 -6.21 2.45 -6.05
C ILE A 28 -7.55 2.08 -5.42
N LYS A 29 -8.64 2.29 -6.15
CA LYS A 29 -10.00 1.92 -5.72
C LYS A 29 -10.41 0.54 -6.24
N ASN A 30 -10.00 0.21 -7.46
CA ASN A 30 -10.35 -1.02 -8.18
C ASN A 30 -9.47 -2.22 -7.80
N ASP A 31 -9.73 -3.36 -8.43
CA ASP A 31 -8.91 -4.55 -8.32
C ASP A 31 -7.51 -4.30 -8.87
N TYR A 32 -6.53 -5.02 -8.32
CA TYR A 32 -5.12 -4.82 -8.62
C TYR A 32 -4.37 -6.14 -8.56
N ILE A 33 -3.20 -6.15 -9.18
CA ILE A 33 -2.25 -7.26 -9.14
C ILE A 33 -0.94 -6.71 -8.58
N MET A 34 -0.34 -7.42 -7.62
CA MET A 34 0.99 -7.10 -7.10
C MET A 34 2.03 -7.96 -7.83
N ILE A 35 2.96 -7.32 -8.53
CA ILE A 35 3.99 -7.99 -9.33
C ILE A 35 5.33 -7.90 -8.60
N LYS A 36 6.10 -8.99 -8.58
CA LYS A 36 7.46 -9.01 -8.05
C LYS A 36 8.37 -8.10 -8.90
N GLY A 37 9.02 -7.12 -8.28
CA GLY A 37 9.98 -6.23 -8.93
C GLY A 37 9.36 -4.99 -9.57
N ALA A 38 9.97 -4.51 -10.65
CA ALA A 38 9.55 -3.29 -11.36
C ALA A 38 8.94 -3.61 -12.74
N VAL A 39 8.04 -2.73 -13.20
CA VAL A 39 7.44 -2.77 -14.54
C VAL A 39 7.94 -1.57 -15.34
N THR A 40 8.03 -1.70 -16.65
CA THR A 40 8.63 -0.69 -17.51
C THR A 40 7.82 0.61 -17.56
N GLY A 41 8.49 1.72 -17.20
CA GLY A 41 8.11 3.14 -17.30
C GLY A 41 7.11 3.68 -16.25
N PRO A 42 6.58 4.92 -16.39
CA PRO A 42 6.10 5.67 -15.24
C PRO A 42 4.68 5.28 -14.83
N SER A 43 4.31 5.74 -13.64
CA SER A 43 2.95 5.64 -13.10
C SER A 43 1.90 6.16 -14.09
N LYS A 44 0.70 5.56 -14.06
CA LYS A 44 -0.46 5.84 -14.94
C LYS A 44 -0.37 5.31 -16.37
N ARG A 45 0.76 4.74 -16.82
CA ARG A 45 0.80 4.11 -18.15
C ARG A 45 -0.03 2.82 -18.16
N VAL A 46 -0.83 2.64 -19.20
CA VAL A 46 -1.49 1.36 -19.50
C VAL A 46 -0.44 0.28 -19.76
N VAL A 47 -0.61 -0.89 -19.16
CA VAL A 47 0.26 -2.06 -19.32
C VAL A 47 -0.61 -3.26 -19.73
N THR A 48 -0.26 -3.91 -20.83
CA THR A 48 -0.91 -5.15 -21.27
C THR A 48 -0.16 -6.36 -20.71
N LEU A 49 -0.83 -7.15 -19.87
CA LEU A 49 -0.26 -8.39 -19.31
C LEU A 49 -0.59 -9.56 -20.24
N ARG A 50 0.42 -10.38 -20.55
CA ARG A 50 0.29 -11.57 -21.39
C ARG A 50 0.89 -12.78 -20.67
N LYS A 51 0.29 -13.95 -20.84
CA LYS A 51 0.89 -15.22 -20.40
C LYS A 51 2.25 -15.44 -21.08
N THR A 52 3.18 -16.06 -20.37
CA THR A 52 4.48 -16.44 -20.93
C THR A 52 4.30 -17.43 -22.08
N LEU A 53 5.14 -17.31 -23.12
CA LEU A 53 5.21 -18.27 -24.23
C LEU A 53 5.81 -19.60 -23.81
N SER A 54 6.76 -19.56 -22.88
CA SER A 54 7.41 -20.74 -22.32
C SER A 54 6.96 -20.86 -20.86
N PRO A 55 5.94 -21.69 -20.57
CA PRO A 55 5.45 -21.88 -19.21
C PRO A 55 6.52 -22.57 -18.39
N LYS A 56 7.04 -21.87 -17.39
CA LYS A 56 7.85 -22.46 -16.32
C LYS A 56 6.91 -22.74 -15.16
N PRO A 57 6.92 -23.96 -14.57
CA PRO A 57 6.15 -24.20 -13.36
C PRO A 57 6.63 -23.21 -12.28
N ALA A 58 5.69 -22.54 -11.62
CA ALA A 58 5.99 -21.70 -10.47
C ALA A 58 6.55 -22.60 -9.37
N LYS A 59 7.81 -22.38 -8.98
CA LYS A 59 8.52 -23.27 -8.04
C LYS A 59 8.26 -22.94 -6.57
N GLU A 60 7.76 -21.75 -6.28
CA GLU A 60 7.69 -21.21 -4.93
C GLU A 60 6.26 -20.83 -4.59
N GLU A 61 5.78 -21.34 -3.45
CA GLU A 61 4.56 -20.87 -2.82
C GLU A 61 4.84 -19.53 -2.14
N ILE A 62 4.04 -18.51 -2.46
CA ILE A 62 4.26 -17.14 -1.98
C ILE A 62 3.37 -16.92 -0.75
N SER A 63 3.98 -16.95 0.44
CA SER A 63 3.35 -16.49 1.68
C SER A 63 3.86 -15.09 2.04
N LEU A 64 2.95 -14.11 2.09
CA LEU A 64 3.28 -12.73 2.45
C LEU A 64 3.15 -12.56 3.97
N LYS A 65 4.20 -12.03 4.61
CA LYS A 65 4.18 -11.75 6.06
C LYS A 65 3.78 -10.32 6.40
N PHE A 66 4.09 -9.38 5.51
CA PHE A 66 3.92 -7.96 5.75
C PHE A 66 3.84 -7.20 4.43
N ILE A 67 2.99 -6.18 4.39
CA ILE A 67 2.87 -5.24 3.29
C ILE A 67 3.05 -3.84 3.84
N ASP A 68 3.99 -3.10 3.27
CA ASP A 68 4.32 -1.75 3.70
C ASP A 68 3.36 -0.73 3.07
N THR A 69 2.55 -0.10 3.91
CA THR A 69 1.61 0.98 3.59
C THR A 69 2.09 2.32 4.13
N SER A 70 3.35 2.42 4.52
CA SER A 70 3.95 3.70 4.89
C SER A 70 3.97 4.68 3.73
N SER A 71 3.91 5.98 4.07
CA SER A 71 3.99 7.06 3.07
C SER A 71 5.23 6.92 2.20
N LYS A 72 5.03 7.05 0.88
CA LYS A 72 6.10 7.13 -0.13
C LYS A 72 6.47 8.56 -0.49
N ILE A 73 5.81 9.54 0.13
CA ILE A 73 6.22 10.94 0.10
C ILE A 73 7.24 11.11 1.25
N GLY A 74 8.50 11.32 0.90
CA GLY A 74 9.60 11.37 1.87
C GLY A 74 9.92 9.99 2.46
N LYS A 75 10.21 9.94 3.77
CA LYS A 75 10.51 8.70 4.51
C LYS A 75 9.35 8.36 5.45
N GLY A 76 8.46 7.46 5.03
CA GLY A 76 7.34 7.00 5.85
C GLY A 76 7.77 6.21 7.09
N ARG A 77 7.12 6.47 8.24
CA ARG A 77 7.37 5.77 9.51
C ARG A 77 6.17 4.97 10.05
N PHE A 78 4.96 5.41 9.74
CA PHE A 78 3.71 4.82 10.23
C PHE A 78 3.03 4.07 9.10
N GLN A 79 2.33 2.97 9.42
CA GLN A 79 1.58 2.15 8.46
C GLN A 79 0.14 2.65 8.33
N THR A 80 -0.43 3.15 9.43
CA THR A 80 -1.79 3.67 9.48
C THR A 80 -1.83 5.11 10.00
N SER A 81 -2.90 5.84 9.67
CA SER A 81 -3.18 7.17 10.23
C SER A 81 -3.41 7.12 11.73
N GLU A 82 -3.98 6.02 12.22
CA GLU A 82 -4.26 5.77 13.63
C GLU A 82 -2.96 5.64 14.43
N GLU A 83 -1.97 4.88 13.93
CA GLU A 83 -0.63 4.80 14.53
C GLU A 83 0.04 6.16 14.62
N LYS A 84 -0.05 6.98 13.56
CA LYS A 84 0.51 8.33 13.55
C LYS A 84 -0.17 9.22 14.60
N ARG A 85 -1.50 9.16 14.71
CA ARG A 85 -2.27 9.93 15.70
C ARG A 85 -1.94 9.49 17.12
N ALA A 86 -1.88 8.18 17.37
CA ALA A 86 -1.51 7.63 18.67
C ALA A 86 -0.09 8.04 19.09
N PHE A 87 0.86 8.12 18.15
CA PHE A 87 2.23 8.51 18.43
C PHE A 87 2.38 10.00 18.77
N TYR A 88 1.74 10.89 18.01
CA TYR A 88 1.88 12.34 18.22
C TYR A 88 0.90 12.91 19.25
N GLY A 89 -0.15 12.17 19.60
CA GLY A 89 -1.20 12.64 20.50
C GLY A 89 -2.08 13.73 19.87
N ILE A 90 -2.77 14.50 20.72
CA ILE A 90 -3.66 15.58 20.29
C ILE A 90 -2.82 16.71 19.68
N SER A 91 -3.13 17.06 18.44
CA SER A 91 -2.45 18.16 17.77
C SER A 91 -3.06 19.51 18.17
N LYS A 92 -2.25 20.57 18.15
CA LYS A 92 -2.72 21.95 18.43
C LYS A 92 -3.98 22.36 17.64
N PRO A 93 -4.12 22.10 16.33
CA PRO A 93 -5.34 22.46 15.61
C PRO A 93 -6.57 21.70 16.11
N GLU A 94 -6.46 20.41 16.42
CA GLU A 94 -7.57 19.64 17.00
C GLU A 94 -7.97 20.19 18.38
N ALA A 95 -6.99 20.56 19.21
CA ALA A 95 -7.24 21.11 20.54
C ALA A 95 -7.96 22.47 20.54
N VAL A 96 -7.99 23.20 19.42
CA VAL A 96 -8.67 24.49 19.28
C VAL A 96 -10.10 24.32 18.77
N GLU A 97 -10.41 23.26 18.03
CA GLU A 97 -11.78 22.95 17.59
C GLU A 97 -12.67 22.42 18.72
N ASP A 98 -12.07 21.87 19.78
CA ASP A 98 -12.78 21.39 20.97
C ASP A 98 -13.20 22.51 21.95
N TYR A 99 -12.91 23.80 21.64
CA TYR A 99 -13.35 24.99 22.39
C TYR A 99 -14.34 25.84 21.57
#